data_AF-A0A831RIE3-F1
#
_entry.id   AF-A0A831RIE3-F1
#
_cell.length_a   1.000
_cell.length_b   1.000
_cell.length_c   1.000
_cell.angle_alpha   90.00
_cell.angle_beta   90.00
_cell.angle_gamma   90.00
#
_symmetry.space_group_name_H-M   'P 1'
#
loop_
_entity.id
_entity.type
_entity.pdbx_description
1 polymer ?
#
loop_
_entity_poly.entity_id
_entity_poly.type
_entity_poly.pdbx_seq_one_letter_code
_entity_poly.pdbx_strand_id
1 'polypeptide(L)' 'TKLFEELGPRYRERPGGYLRILKCGFRNGDAAPMAYVELVDRPQAGEEETSES' A
#
# COMPACT_ATOMS: atom_id res chain seq x y z
N THR A 1 2.36 17.10 -2.07
CA THR A 1 1.50 16.89 -3.25
C THR A 1 0.83 15.52 -3.17
N LYS A 2 1.53 14.39 -3.30
CA LYS A 2 0.96 13.01 -3.23
C LYS A 2 -0.04 12.68 -2.10
N LEU A 3 0.27 13.03 -0.84
CA LEU A 3 -0.57 12.65 0.31
C LEU A 3 -1.97 13.29 0.26
N PHE A 4 -2.05 14.58 -0.05
CA PHE A 4 -3.32 15.32 -0.03
C PHE A 4 -4.04 15.31 -1.38
N GLU A 5 -3.30 15.19 -2.49
CA GLU A 5 -3.87 15.24 -3.84
C GLU A 5 -4.29 13.86 -4.34
N GLU A 6 -3.55 12.80 -4.00
CA GLU A 6 -3.86 11.44 -4.49
C GLU A 6 -4.47 10.56 -3.39
N LEU A 7 -3.79 10.44 -2.25
CA LEU A 7 -4.21 9.51 -1.19
C LEU A 7 -5.44 10.03 -0.41
N GLY A 8 -5.52 11.34 -0.20
CA GLY A 8 -6.66 11.99 0.47
C GLY A 8 -8.00 11.69 -0.20
N PRO A 9 -8.16 12.02 -1.50
CA PRO A 9 -9.37 11.67 -2.25
C PRO A 9 -9.61 10.16 -2.32
N ARG A 10 -8.56 9.34 -2.53
CA ARG A 10 -8.67 7.88 -2.66
C ARG A 10 -9.31 7.22 -1.44
N TYR A 11 -9.03 7.70 -0.23
CA TYR A 11 -9.52 7.10 1.01
C TYR A 11 -10.62 7.90 1.70
N ARG A 12 -11.19 8.92 1.06
CA ARG A 12 -12.16 9.83 1.66
C ARG A 12 -13.38 9.13 2.26
N GLU A 13 -13.87 8.08 1.61
CA GLU A 13 -15.08 7.36 2.01
C GLU A 13 -14.81 6.18 2.95
N ARG A 14 -13.53 5.85 3.19
CA ARG A 14 -13.13 4.67 3.99
C ARG A 14 -12.92 5.07 5.46
N PRO A 15 -13.75 4.60 6.41
CA PRO A 15 -13.56 4.90 7.83
C PRO A 15 -12.46 4.00 8.44
N GLY A 16 -11.20 4.36 8.24
CA GLY A 16 -10.04 3.66 8.82
C GLY A 16 -9.63 2.39 8.07
N GLY A 17 -8.55 1.75 8.55
CA GLY A 17 -8.02 0.53 7.91
C GLY A 17 -7.36 0.79 6.54
N TYR A 18 -6.58 1.86 6.42
CA TYR A 18 -5.90 2.23 5.17
C TYR A 18 -4.71 1.33 4.81
N LEU A 19 -4.25 0.52 5.77
CA LEU A 19 -3.09 -0.35 5.64
C LEU A 19 -3.49 -1.81 5.84
N ARG A 20 -2.86 -2.70 5.07
CA ARG A 20 -2.88 -4.15 5.26
C ARG A 20 -1.48 -4.62 5.62
N ILE A 21 -1.40 -5.52 6.60
CA ILE A 21 -0.14 -6.14 7.05
C ILE A 21 -0.15 -7.62 6.65
N LEU A 22 0.89 -8.05 5.94
CA LEU A 22 1.08 -9.43 5.49
C LEU A 22 2.38 -9.97 6.10
N LYS A 23 2.28 -10.94 7.01
CA LYS A 23 3.47 -11.56 7.64
C LYS A 23 4.27 -12.33 6.59
N CYS A 24 5.59 -12.17 6.57
CA CYS A 24 6.46 -12.79 5.58
C CYS A 24 7.66 -13.55 6.18
N GLY A 25 7.45 -14.13 7.36
CA GLY A 25 8.45 -14.97 8.02
C GLY A 25 9.50 -14.15 8.77
N PHE A 26 10.74 -14.62 8.77
CA PHE A 26 11.82 -14.03 9.55
C PHE A 26 12.95 -13.55 8.64
N ARG A 27 13.58 -12.44 9.02
CA ARG A 27 14.75 -11.90 8.33
C ARG A 27 15.95 -12.84 8.51
N ASN A 28 16.69 -13.02 7.42
CA ASN A 28 17.89 -13.86 7.44
C ASN A 28 19.00 -13.16 8.26
N GLY A 29 19.69 -13.91 9.12
CA GLY A 29 20.80 -13.44 9.95
C GLY A 29 20.44 -13.13 11.41
N ASP A 30 19.27 -12.55 11.68
CA ASP A 30 18.84 -12.18 13.04
C ASP A 30 17.49 -12.77 13.46
N ALA A 31 16.85 -13.54 12.57
CA ALA A 31 15.54 -14.15 12.80
C ALA A 31 14.49 -13.14 13.28
N ALA A 32 14.57 -11.88 12.85
CA ALA A 32 13.57 -10.86 13.20
C ALA A 32 12.25 -11.09 12.44
N PRO A 33 11.07 -11.05 13.07
CA PRO A 33 9.80 -11.24 12.38
C PRO A 33 9.51 -10.09 11.41
N MET A 34 9.24 -10.42 10.15
CA MET A 34 9.02 -9.47 9.06
C MET A 34 7.56 -9.48 8.58
N ALA A 35 7.13 -8.34 8.04
CA ALA A 35 5.86 -8.20 7.37
C ALA A 35 5.93 -7.15 6.25
N TYR A 36 5.12 -7.33 5.21
CA TYR A 36 4.82 -6.29 4.23
C TYR A 36 3.68 -5.42 4.73
N VAL A 37 3.81 -4.12 4.50
CA VAL A 37 2.77 -3.14 4.77
C VAL A 37 2.37 -2.54 3.43
N GLU A 38 1.10 -2.64 3.08
CA GLU A 38 0.57 -2.08 1.83
C GLU A 38 -0.62 -1.18 2.09
N LEU A 39 -0.79 -0.18 1.22
CA LEU A 39 -2.01 0.60 1.14
C LEU A 39 -3.13 -0.27 0.59
N VAL A 40 -4.27 -0.27 1.29
CA VAL A 40 -5.50 -0.92 0.82
C VAL A 40 -5.99 -0.19 -0.43
N ASP A 41 -6.67 -0.86 -1.37
CA ASP A 41 -7.17 -0.25 -2.61
C ASP A 41 -6.08 0.45 -3.46
N ARG A 42 -4.81 0.04 -3.34
CA ARG A 42 -3.75 0.50 -4.24
C ARG A 42 -4.03 -0.01 -5.66
N PRO A 43 -3.73 0.78 -6.71
CA PRO A 43 -3.86 0.32 -8.10
C PRO A 43 -2.99 -0.92 -8.34
N GLN A 44 -3.49 -1.84 -9.18
CA GLN A 44 -2.68 -2.98 -9.61
C GLN A 44 -1.61 -2.48 -10.59
N ALA A 45 -0.43 -3.10 -10.55
CA ALA A 45 0.77 -2.68 -11.30
C ALA A 45 0.65 -2.81 -12.84
N GLY A 46 -0.56 -2.84 -13.40
CA GLY A 46 -0.84 -2.77 -14.84
C GLY A 46 -1.83 -1.68 -15.23
N GLU A 47 -2.41 -0.92 -14.29
CA GLU A 47 -3.40 0.13 -14.58
C GLU A 47 -2.77 1.53 -14.67
N GLU A 48 -1.56 1.74 -14.14
CA GLU A 48 -0.87 3.04 -14.19
C GLU A 48 -0.22 3.33 -15.56
N GLU A 49 -0.02 2.34 -16.43
CA GLU A 49 0.58 2.57 -17.76
C GLU A 49 -0.40 3.09 -18.83
N THR A 50 -1.71 3.10 -18.59
CA THR A 50 -2.70 3.50 -19.61
C THR A 50 -3.06 5.00 -19.58
N SER A 51 -2.65 5.74 -18.55
CA SER A 51 -2.94 7.19 -18.44
C SER A 51 -1.81 8.10 -18.91
N GLU A 52 -0.69 7.54 -19.36
CA GLU A 52 0.44 8.30 -19.90
C GLU A 52 0.78 7.76 -21.30
N SER A 53 -0.17 7.92 -22.23
CA SER A 53 0.01 7.79 -23.69
C SER A 53 -0.99 8.67 -24.43
#